data_AF-A0A9P6IWJ1-F1
#
_entry.id   AF-A0A9P6IWJ1-F1
#
_cell.length_a   1.000
_cell.length_b   1.000
_cell.length_c   1.000
_cell.angle_alpha   90.00
_cell.angle_beta   90.00
_cell.angle_gamma   90.00
#
_symmetry.space_group_name_H-M   'P 1'
#
loop_
_entity.id
_entity.type
_entity.pdbx_description
1 polymer ?
#
loop_
_entity_poly.entity_id
_entity_poly.type
_entity_poly.pdbx_seq_one_letter_code
_entity_poly.pdbx_strand_id
1 'polypeptide(L)'
;MSEPHQHRSNTKLKQQNKPFKSKHLSKSSLRDKAKGKVERVSIKHQSTKGLSNRTDRRNAARLLQQKKREELFRKTKIFDGKNGTPKVVAVVALCADVSADDAVRKLFASVDQVPANSGTVLMTTDRFKQKLQFVPLQRNYIDIMDAAK
;
A
#
# COMPACT_ATOMS: atom_id res chain seq x y z
N MET A 1 9.84 83.18 -47.19
CA MET A 1 8.52 82.60 -46.83
C MET A 1 8.64 81.10 -46.97
N SER A 2 8.90 80.38 -45.88
CA SER A 2 9.09 78.91 -45.87
C SER A 2 7.88 78.25 -45.23
N GLU A 3 7.20 77.37 -45.97
CA GLU A 3 6.05 76.62 -45.47
C GLU A 3 6.43 75.67 -44.31
N PRO A 4 5.55 75.51 -43.30
CA PRO A 4 5.77 74.53 -42.24
C PRO A 4 5.39 73.12 -42.72
N HIS A 5 6.40 72.24 -42.83
CA HIS A 5 6.18 70.81 -43.07
C HIS A 5 5.43 70.17 -41.89
N GLN A 6 4.14 69.85 -42.10
CA GLN A 6 3.32 69.12 -41.14
C GLN A 6 3.68 67.63 -41.11
N HIS A 7 4.37 67.17 -40.06
CA HIS A 7 4.52 65.74 -39.78
C HIS A 7 3.21 65.19 -39.20
N ARG A 8 2.26 64.81 -40.06
CA ARG A 8 1.15 63.95 -39.61
C ARG A 8 1.72 62.56 -39.32
N SER A 9 1.79 62.17 -38.05
CA SER A 9 2.09 60.80 -37.64
C SER A 9 0.90 59.90 -37.98
N ASN A 10 0.77 59.55 -39.26
CA ASN A 10 -0.27 58.64 -39.71
C ASN A 10 0.11 57.20 -39.35
N THR A 11 -0.87 56.49 -38.76
CA THR A 11 -1.05 55.03 -38.82
C THR A 11 0.14 54.11 -38.50
N LYS A 12 0.04 53.45 -37.34
CA LYS A 12 0.43 52.04 -37.11
C LYS A 12 1.65 51.55 -37.94
N LEU A 13 2.84 52.04 -37.62
CA LEU A 13 4.06 51.31 -37.93
C LEU A 13 4.12 50.07 -37.02
N LYS A 14 3.37 49.03 -37.38
CA LYS A 14 3.56 47.67 -36.88
C LYS A 14 4.86 47.15 -37.46
N GLN A 15 5.97 47.63 -36.95
CA GLN A 15 7.24 46.96 -37.15
C GLN A 15 7.18 45.67 -36.33
N GLN A 16 6.65 44.59 -36.92
CA GLN A 16 6.81 43.26 -36.33
C GLN A 16 8.30 42.94 -36.41
N ASN A 17 8.98 43.01 -35.27
CA ASN A 17 10.33 42.53 -35.13
C ASN A 17 10.38 41.08 -35.63
N LYS A 18 11.35 40.77 -36.50
CA LYS A 18 11.56 39.40 -36.96
C LYS A 18 11.68 38.48 -35.74
N PRO A 19 10.96 37.35 -35.68
CA PRO A 19 11.03 36.46 -34.55
C PRO A 19 12.48 35.99 -34.36
N PHE A 20 12.93 36.01 -33.10
CA PHE A 20 14.27 35.54 -32.76
C PHE A 20 14.43 34.10 -33.25
N LYS A 21 15.56 33.78 -33.87
CA LYS A 21 15.84 32.39 -34.29
C LYS A 21 15.69 31.49 -33.06
N SER A 22 14.82 30.49 -33.14
CA SER A 22 14.67 29.54 -32.04
C SER A 22 16.02 28.88 -31.74
N LYS A 23 16.25 28.47 -30.49
CA LYS A 23 17.55 28.04 -29.95
C LYS A 23 18.29 26.97 -30.78
N HIS A 24 17.62 26.28 -31.70
CA HIS A 24 18.19 25.22 -32.54
C HIS A 24 18.32 25.58 -34.04
N LEU A 25 18.01 26.81 -34.45
CA LEU A 25 18.11 27.32 -35.84
C LEU A 25 19.32 28.25 -36.06
N SER A 26 20.29 28.23 -35.15
CA SER A 26 21.55 28.95 -35.31
C SER A 26 22.39 28.37 -36.46
N LYS A 27 23.22 29.20 -37.11
CA LYS A 27 24.09 28.78 -38.22
C LYS A 27 25.09 27.68 -37.80
N SER A 28 25.49 27.67 -36.52
CA SER A 28 26.33 26.63 -35.93
C SER A 28 25.59 25.29 -35.82
N SER A 29 24.36 25.28 -35.28
CA SER A 29 23.58 24.03 -35.12
C SER A 29 23.26 23.33 -36.44
N LEU A 30 23.02 24.06 -37.53
CA LEU A 30 22.86 23.48 -38.86
C LEU A 30 24.19 22.94 -39.42
N ARG A 31 25.31 23.63 -39.16
CA ARG A 31 26.65 23.14 -39.55
C ARG A 31 27.03 21.88 -38.80
N ASP A 32 26.70 21.79 -37.51
CA ASP A 32 27.02 20.62 -36.70
C ASP A 32 26.18 19.39 -37.10
N LYS A 33 24.90 19.59 -37.44
CA LYS A 33 24.06 18.56 -38.05
C LYS A 33 24.56 18.10 -39.42
N ALA A 34 24.95 19.04 -40.29
CA ALA A 34 25.50 18.72 -41.61
C ALA A 34 26.84 17.97 -41.54
N LYS A 35 27.62 18.19 -40.48
CA LYS A 35 28.85 17.45 -40.18
C LYS A 35 28.60 16.04 -39.59
N GLY A 36 27.34 15.63 -39.41
CA GLY A 36 26.99 14.33 -38.84
C GLY A 36 27.36 14.17 -37.36
N LYS A 37 27.58 15.28 -36.64
CA LYS A 37 28.03 15.25 -35.25
C LYS A 37 26.85 14.88 -34.35
N VAL A 38 26.77 13.62 -33.93
CA VAL A 38 25.79 13.15 -32.94
C VAL A 38 26.25 13.58 -31.55
N GLU A 39 25.46 14.41 -30.87
CA GLU A 39 25.72 14.73 -29.46
C GLU A 39 25.56 13.45 -28.63
N ARG A 40 26.69 12.83 -28.26
CA ARG A 40 26.72 11.77 -27.27
C ARG A 40 26.48 12.41 -25.92
N VAL A 41 25.30 12.20 -25.36
CA VAL A 41 25.01 12.57 -23.96
C VAL A 41 26.07 11.90 -23.09
N SER A 42 26.84 12.71 -22.36
CA SER A 42 27.93 12.17 -21.53
C SER A 42 27.36 11.22 -20.47
N ILE A 43 27.96 10.03 -20.33
CA ILE A 43 27.62 9.03 -19.30
C ILE A 43 27.86 9.58 -17.87
N LYS A 44 28.45 10.78 -17.74
CA LYS A 44 28.59 11.51 -16.47
C LYS A 44 27.28 11.97 -15.83
N HIS A 45 26.14 11.85 -16.52
CA HIS A 45 24.83 11.83 -15.88
C HIS A 45 24.44 10.43 -15.38
N GLN A 46 25.40 9.63 -14.92
CA GLN A 46 25.14 8.60 -13.94
C GLN A 46 24.47 9.30 -12.76
N SER A 47 23.14 9.19 -12.75
CA SER A 47 22.21 9.51 -11.68
C SER A 47 22.93 9.81 -10.37
N THR A 48 22.72 11.00 -9.83
CA THR A 48 23.06 11.38 -8.45
C THR A 48 22.29 10.49 -7.45
N LYS A 49 22.59 9.19 -7.47
CA LYS A 49 22.15 8.17 -6.54
C LYS A 49 22.91 8.42 -5.26
N GLY A 50 22.38 9.27 -4.40
CA GLY A 50 23.02 9.50 -3.10
C GLY A 50 22.26 10.40 -2.15
N LEU A 51 21.47 11.35 -2.66
CA LEU A 51 20.76 12.29 -1.80
C LEU A 51 19.27 12.13 -2.02
N SER A 52 18.68 11.14 -1.33
CA SER A 52 17.22 11.07 -1.20
C SER A 52 16.73 12.35 -0.53
N ASN A 53 15.87 13.09 -1.22
CA ASN A 53 15.26 14.28 -0.65
C ASN A 53 14.42 13.89 0.57
N ARG A 54 14.15 14.85 1.46
CA ARG A 54 13.26 14.62 2.63
C ARG A 54 11.90 14.04 2.21
N THR A 55 11.39 14.47 1.06
CA THR A 55 10.18 13.96 0.42
C THR A 55 10.30 12.49 0.04
N ASP A 56 11.42 12.08 -0.55
CA ASP A 56 11.65 10.72 -1.01
C ASP A 56 11.76 9.75 0.17
N ARG A 57 12.43 10.17 1.25
CA ARG A 57 12.48 9.39 2.50
C ARG A 57 11.10 9.20 3.11
N ARG A 58 10.29 10.27 3.15
CA ARG A 58 8.90 10.20 3.65
C ARG A 58 8.03 9.28 2.80
N ASN A 59 8.18 9.36 1.47
CA ASN A 59 7.46 8.50 0.54
C ASN A 59 7.87 7.03 0.68
N ALA A 60 9.17 6.74 0.78
CA ALA A 60 9.67 5.39 1.00
C ALA A 60 9.14 4.78 2.32
N ALA A 61 9.12 5.56 3.40
CA ALA A 61 8.54 5.13 4.67
C ALA A 61 7.04 4.81 4.55
N ARG A 62 6.28 5.66 3.84
CA ARG A 62 4.85 5.45 3.59
C ARG A 62 4.58 4.19 2.77
N LEU A 63 5.36 3.95 1.72
CA LEU A 63 5.25 2.74 0.89
C LEU A 63 5.53 1.47 1.71
N LEU A 64 6.57 1.50 2.55
CA LEU A 64 6.88 0.39 3.46
C LEU A 64 5.77 0.15 4.47
N GLN A 65 5.20 1.20 5.06
CA GLN A 65 4.08 1.09 5.99
C GLN A 65 2.86 0.48 5.31
N GLN A 66 2.52 0.96 4.11
CA GLN A 66 1.40 0.43 3.34
C GLN A 66 1.61 -1.06 3.01
N LYS A 67 2.80 -1.44 2.54
CA LYS A 67 3.15 -2.83 2.25
C LYS A 67 2.99 -3.73 3.49
N LYS A 68 3.49 -3.30 4.65
CA LYS A 68 3.33 -4.05 5.92
C LYS A 68 1.87 -4.19 6.32
N ARG A 69 1.07 -3.13 6.17
CA ARG A 69 -0.37 -3.15 6.44
C ARG A 69 -1.10 -4.12 5.52
N GLU A 70 -0.80 -4.10 4.22
CA GLU A 70 -1.37 -5.02 3.24
C GLU A 70 -0.98 -6.47 3.53
N GLU A 71 0.26 -6.72 3.95
CA GLU A 71 0.71 -8.06 4.35
C GLU A 71 -0.05 -8.57 5.57
N LEU A 72 -0.19 -7.75 6.62
CA LEU A 72 -0.97 -8.11 7.80
C LEU A 72 -2.43 -8.37 7.45
N PHE A 73 -3.04 -7.50 6.65
CA PHE A 73 -4.42 -7.66 6.20
C PHE A 73 -4.59 -8.96 5.41
N ARG A 74 -3.68 -9.29 4.49
CA ARG A 74 -3.72 -10.55 3.74
C ARG A 74 -3.66 -11.77 4.65
N LYS A 75 -2.83 -11.75 5.71
CA LYS A 75 -2.74 -12.83 6.69
C LYS A 75 -4.04 -13.01 7.49
N THR A 76 -4.70 -11.92 7.88
CA THR A 76 -5.92 -12.00 8.71
C THR A 76 -7.20 -12.21 7.90
N LYS A 77 -7.20 -11.86 6.60
CA LYS A 77 -8.39 -11.87 5.73
C LYS A 77 -9.10 -13.23 5.66
N ILE A 78 -8.38 -14.34 5.80
CA ILE A 78 -8.94 -15.70 5.73
C ILE A 78 -10.01 -15.93 6.82
N PHE A 79 -9.83 -15.30 7.98
CA PHE A 79 -10.71 -15.47 9.14
C PHE A 79 -11.74 -14.34 9.30
N ASP A 80 -11.78 -13.39 8.36
CA ASP A 80 -12.60 -12.19 8.45
C ASP A 80 -13.95 -12.36 7.74
N GLY A 81 -14.99 -11.72 8.29
CA GLY A 81 -16.33 -11.64 7.71
C GLY A 81 -17.25 -12.85 7.92
N LYS A 82 -18.48 -12.73 7.39
CA LYS A 82 -19.56 -13.72 7.56
C LYS A 82 -19.23 -15.10 6.98
N ASN A 83 -18.41 -15.14 5.94
CA ASN A 83 -17.98 -16.38 5.26
C ASN A 83 -16.51 -16.73 5.56
N GLY A 84 -15.91 -16.12 6.58
CA GLY A 84 -14.56 -16.47 7.02
C GLY A 84 -14.48 -17.90 7.57
N THR A 85 -13.31 -18.50 7.45
CA THR A 85 -13.00 -19.82 8.03
C THR A 85 -12.98 -19.70 9.55
N PRO A 86 -13.54 -20.68 10.30
CA PRO A 86 -13.43 -20.67 11.76
C PRO A 86 -11.99 -20.82 12.22
N LYS A 87 -11.61 -20.10 13.29
CA LYS A 87 -10.32 -20.32 13.97
C LYS A 87 -10.48 -21.51 14.91
N VAL A 88 -9.67 -22.55 14.70
CA VAL A 88 -9.66 -23.73 15.57
C VAL A 88 -8.89 -23.41 16.85
N VAL A 89 -9.50 -23.70 18.00
CA VAL A 89 -8.95 -23.46 19.33
C VAL A 89 -9.01 -24.77 20.12
N ALA A 90 -7.85 -25.39 20.33
CA ALA A 90 -7.70 -26.54 21.21
C ALA A 90 -7.74 -26.07 22.68
N VAL A 91 -8.62 -26.66 23.48
CA VAL A 91 -8.75 -26.36 24.91
C VAL A 91 -8.23 -27.56 25.70
N VAL A 92 -7.15 -27.36 26.44
CA VAL A 92 -6.46 -28.42 27.19
C VAL A 92 -6.52 -28.12 28.69
N ALA A 93 -7.07 -29.06 29.46
CA ALA A 93 -7.05 -28.98 30.92
C ALA A 93 -5.69 -29.46 31.47
N LEU A 94 -4.97 -28.57 32.15
CA LEU A 94 -3.66 -28.88 32.74
C LEU A 94 -3.74 -29.53 34.11
N CYS A 95 -4.87 -29.45 34.81
CA CYS A 95 -5.12 -30.03 36.13
C CYS A 95 -6.26 -31.06 36.05
N ALA A 96 -6.26 -32.05 36.94
CA ALA A 96 -7.29 -33.09 36.97
C ALA A 96 -8.66 -32.55 37.43
N ASP A 97 -8.66 -31.51 38.27
CA ASP A 97 -9.88 -30.91 38.83
C ASP A 97 -10.58 -29.94 37.86
N VAL A 98 -10.02 -29.73 36.67
CA VAL A 98 -10.52 -28.78 35.68
C VAL A 98 -11.03 -29.52 34.45
N SER A 99 -12.24 -29.18 34.01
CA SER A 99 -12.83 -29.72 32.78
C SER A 99 -12.71 -28.71 31.63
N ALA A 100 -12.21 -29.16 30.47
CA ALA A 100 -12.17 -28.36 29.25
C ALA A 100 -13.58 -27.99 28.77
N ASP A 101 -14.55 -28.91 28.91
CA ASP A 101 -15.95 -28.68 28.54
C ASP A 101 -16.60 -27.58 29.38
N ASP A 102 -16.31 -27.52 30.69
CA ASP A 102 -16.82 -26.47 31.57
C ASP A 102 -16.24 -25.09 31.19
N ALA A 103 -14.96 -25.03 30.85
CA ALA A 103 -14.34 -23.80 30.35
C ALA A 103 -14.99 -23.31 29.04
N VAL A 104 -15.27 -24.23 28.10
CA VAL A 104 -15.97 -23.91 26.86
C VAL A 104 -17.40 -23.43 27.15
N ARG A 105 -18.15 -24.09 28.04
CA ARG A 105 -19.50 -23.64 28.44
C ARG A 105 -19.50 -22.22 29.01
N LYS A 106 -18.53 -21.88 29.87
CA LYS A 106 -18.36 -20.53 30.41
C LYS A 106 -18.06 -19.49 29.33
N LEU A 107 -17.25 -19.85 28.32
CA LEU A 107 -16.98 -18.98 27.18
C LEU A 107 -18.24 -18.71 26.35
N PHE A 108 -19.03 -19.74 26.04
CA PHE A 108 -20.31 -19.59 25.35
C PHE A 108 -21.29 -18.73 26.14
N ALA A 109 -21.38 -18.95 27.45
CA ALA A 109 -22.23 -18.15 28.35
C ALA A 109 -21.84 -16.67 28.36
N SER A 110 -20.55 -16.32 28.20
CA SER A 110 -20.10 -14.93 28.12
C SER A 110 -20.59 -14.16 26.88
N VAL A 111 -21.08 -14.88 25.88
CA VAL A 111 -21.63 -14.35 24.62
C VAL A 111 -23.13 -14.62 24.53
N ASP A 112 -23.77 -15.02 25.63
CA ASP A 112 -25.19 -15.37 25.70
C ASP A 112 -25.58 -16.49 24.70
N GLN A 113 -24.65 -17.42 24.43
CA GLN A 113 -24.87 -18.58 23.57
C GLN A 113 -24.80 -19.88 24.36
N VAL A 114 -25.43 -20.93 23.83
CA VAL A 114 -25.39 -22.27 24.41
C VAL A 114 -24.71 -23.21 23.41
N PRO A 115 -23.71 -24.01 23.83
CA PRO A 115 -23.09 -24.98 22.95
C PRO A 115 -24.11 -26.04 22.53
N ALA A 116 -24.18 -26.34 21.23
CA ALA A 116 -25.17 -27.27 20.69
C ALA A 116 -24.96 -28.71 21.18
N ASN A 117 -23.70 -29.17 21.23
CA ASN A 117 -23.31 -30.55 21.54
C ASN A 117 -22.08 -30.59 22.46
N SER A 118 -21.82 -31.74 23.09
CA SER A 118 -20.54 -32.04 23.74
C SER A 118 -19.47 -32.38 22.70
N GLY A 119 -18.23 -31.93 22.91
CA GLY A 119 -17.13 -32.11 21.96
C GLY A 119 -16.83 -30.84 21.15
N THR A 120 -16.54 -30.98 19.85
CA THR A 120 -16.15 -29.84 19.01
C THR A 120 -17.35 -28.92 18.73
N VAL A 121 -17.27 -27.66 19.16
CA VAL A 121 -18.37 -26.68 19.05
C VAL A 121 -17.94 -25.44 18.28
N LEU A 122 -18.80 -24.97 17.38
CA LEU A 122 -18.63 -23.71 16.66
C LEU A 122 -19.36 -22.58 17.39
N MET A 123 -18.61 -21.56 17.79
CA MET A 123 -19.13 -20.29 18.29
C MET A 123 -19.06 -19.25 17.18
N THR A 124 -20.18 -18.61 16.89
CA THR A 124 -20.24 -17.47 15.95
C THR A 124 -20.60 -16.23 16.74
N THR A 125 -19.67 -15.28 16.83
CA THR A 125 -19.89 -14.06 17.59
C THR A 125 -20.03 -12.86 16.66
N ASP A 126 -21.26 -12.35 16.52
CA ASP A 126 -21.55 -11.18 15.68
C ASP A 126 -20.87 -9.91 16.20
N ARG A 127 -20.71 -9.77 17.53
CA ARG A 127 -20.01 -8.63 18.16
C ARG A 127 -18.58 -8.48 17.64
N PHE A 128 -17.87 -9.58 17.45
CA PHE A 128 -16.49 -9.60 16.98
C PHE A 128 -16.37 -9.91 15.49
N LYS A 129 -17.47 -10.26 14.82
CA LYS A 129 -17.54 -10.74 13.44
C LYS A 129 -16.58 -11.91 13.18
N GLN A 130 -16.48 -12.81 14.15
CA GLN A 130 -15.54 -13.94 14.13
C GLN A 130 -16.26 -15.27 14.37
N LYS A 131 -15.69 -16.32 13.77
CA LYS A 131 -16.07 -17.71 13.99
C LYS A 131 -14.94 -18.43 14.69
N LEU A 132 -15.24 -19.07 15.82
CA LEU A 132 -14.29 -19.82 16.64
C LEU A 132 -14.79 -21.25 16.77
N GLN A 133 -13.94 -22.23 16.50
CA GLN A 133 -14.25 -23.65 16.66
C GLN A 133 -13.44 -24.18 17.84
N PHE A 134 -14.11 -24.47 18.94
CA PHE A 134 -13.48 -25.02 20.13
C PHE A 134 -13.43 -26.53 20.03
N VAL A 135 -12.25 -27.09 20.32
CA VAL A 135 -12.01 -28.53 20.44
C VAL A 135 -11.60 -28.79 21.89
N PRO A 136 -12.55 -29.12 22.79
CA PRO A 136 -12.23 -29.52 24.15
C PRO A 136 -11.54 -30.89 24.13
N LEU A 137 -10.34 -30.96 24.69
CA LEU A 137 -9.53 -32.18 24.70
C LEU A 137 -9.49 -32.76 26.10
N GLN A 138 -9.56 -34.09 26.15
CA GLN A 138 -9.25 -34.85 27.35
C GLN A 138 -7.74 -34.88 27.57
N ARG A 139 -7.32 -35.29 28.77
CA ARG A 139 -5.90 -35.36 29.17
C ARG A 139 -5.20 -36.59 28.57
N ASN A 140 -5.28 -36.74 27.26
CA ASN A 140 -4.60 -37.76 26.47
C ASN A 140 -3.46 -37.11 25.69
N TYR A 141 -2.24 -37.59 25.89
CA TYR A 141 -1.04 -37.04 25.27
C TYR A 141 -1.11 -37.04 23.74
N ILE A 142 -1.59 -38.14 23.13
CA ILE A 142 -1.63 -38.27 21.67
C ILE A 142 -2.63 -37.27 21.07
N ASP A 143 -3.82 -37.15 21.65
CA ASP A 143 -4.86 -36.24 21.18
C ASP A 143 -4.44 -34.77 21.30
N ILE A 144 -3.72 -34.42 22.37
CA ILE A 144 -3.17 -33.06 22.57
C ILE A 144 -2.13 -32.76 21.48
N MET A 145 -1.25 -33.71 21.17
CA MET A 145 -0.22 -33.53 20.14
C MET A 145 -0.83 -33.41 18.74
N ASP A 146 -1.88 -34.17 18.43
CA ASP A 146 -2.54 -34.11 17.12
C ASP A 146 -3.31 -32.78 16.94
N ALA A 147 -3.97 -32.32 17.99
CA ALA A 147 -4.76 -31.07 17.94
C ALA A 147 -3.90 -29.78 17.95
N ALA A 148 -2.66 -29.84 18.43
CA ALA A 148 -1.77 -28.68 18.54
C ALA A 148 -0.76 -28.54 17.36
N LYS A 149 -0.89 -29.40 16.34
CA LYS A 149 -0.02 -29.41 15.15
C LYS A 149 -0.38 -28.30 14.15
#